data_AF-A0AA44XYX0-F1
#
_entry.id   AF-A0AA44XYX0-F1
#
_cell.length_a   1.000
_cell.length_b   1.000
_cell.length_c   1.000
_cell.angle_alpha   90.00
_cell.angle_beta   90.00
_cell.angle_gamma   90.00
#
_symmetry.space_group_name_H-M   'P 1'
#
loop_
_entity.id
_entity.type
_entity.pdbx_description
1 polymer ?
#
loop_
_entity_poly.entity_id
_entity_poly.type
_entity_poly.pdbx_seq_one_letter_code
_entity_poly.pdbx_strand_id
1 'polypeptide(L)'
;MAALVNVTPPTIARWESGDLPDSMTPTRVAAWEAALQVPAGWLLSPNGKPLSDPVVMESPPMSLTASVQSDRVPIPVVGGRALGLRACARRRNLGLSRAQVAERSGISVPTLLKWEKGELPRSIHSDRLCAWEMALALPAGWLLAPDGEEPTVPPLKRQRVTIVADTISDAIRKVATCLATRGRNLAFPDQPIEAGAQRDADLFACRYGVKGAEGTTLNKLAAPLGITRERVRQIIEKLIERSSQFEFDIPVLDTLQLVCASHLPCPVSLLNNQVRTQLGEHLTLEDACAFANDLLGKRIVRMSEPVTQPGGSRIDSWAYGPSEDDVVHIEDVKAVRSVAYAMIRSCGVAHLPTVAGTAPLTHGRGCTSPANMLQSVTGFEWLDADRSWFWFGPEKPGHNIKCSREIGLKNGAVAA
;
A
#
# COMPACT_ATOMS: atom_id res chain seq x y z
N MET A 1 21.04 -5.16 34.38
CA MET A 1 22.44 -4.68 34.25
C MET A 1 22.53 -3.31 33.60
N ALA A 2 22.18 -3.14 32.31
CA ALA A 2 22.32 -1.87 31.57
C ALA A 2 21.70 -0.63 32.28
N ALA A 3 20.47 -0.76 32.79
CA ALA A 3 19.81 0.30 33.56
C ALA A 3 20.52 0.63 34.89
N LEU A 4 21.13 -0.36 35.55
CA LEU A 4 21.82 -0.20 36.84
C LEU A 4 23.16 0.55 36.68
N VAL A 5 23.82 0.40 35.54
CA VAL A 5 25.12 1.04 35.23
C VAL A 5 24.96 2.31 34.38
N ASN A 6 23.71 2.72 34.11
CA ASN A 6 23.34 3.88 33.30
C ASN A 6 24.01 3.88 31.91
N VAL A 7 23.91 2.75 31.21
CA VAL A 7 24.43 2.56 29.84
C VAL A 7 23.42 1.80 28.99
N THR A 8 23.59 1.84 27.67
CA THR A 8 22.68 1.15 26.76
C THR A 8 22.92 -0.37 26.75
N PRO A 9 21.91 -1.22 26.49
CA PRO A 9 22.09 -2.67 26.41
C PRO A 9 23.20 -3.13 25.44
N PRO A 10 23.38 -2.52 24.24
CA PRO A 10 24.50 -2.86 23.35
C PRO A 10 25.88 -2.58 23.97
N THR A 11 26.00 -1.56 24.81
CA THR A 11 27.25 -1.22 25.50
C THR A 11 27.64 -2.32 26.50
N ILE A 12 26.68 -2.88 27.24
CA ILE A 12 26.93 -3.99 28.17
C ILE A 12 27.36 -5.26 27.43
N ALA A 13 26.68 -5.60 26.34
CA ALA A 13 27.06 -6.77 25.54
C ALA A 13 28.50 -6.66 24.99
N ARG A 14 28.95 -5.45 24.63
CA ARG A 14 30.35 -5.22 24.23
C ARG A 14 31.32 -5.44 25.39
N TRP A 15 31.03 -4.90 26.57
CA TRP A 15 31.88 -5.08 27.74
C TRP A 15 32.00 -6.55 28.17
N GLU A 16 30.88 -7.29 28.14
CA GLU A 16 30.85 -8.73 28.44
C GLU A 16 31.65 -9.56 27.41
N SER A 17 31.82 -9.04 26.20
CA SER A 17 32.68 -9.65 25.16
C SER A 17 34.17 -9.32 25.28
N GLY A 18 34.56 -8.56 26.32
CA GLY A 18 35.95 -8.14 26.56
C GLY A 18 36.34 -6.83 25.87
N ASP A 19 35.42 -6.19 25.14
CA ASP A 19 35.62 -4.89 24.49
C ASP A 19 35.32 -3.74 25.48
N LEU A 20 36.17 -3.65 26.50
CA LEU A 20 36.14 -2.61 27.53
C LEU A 20 36.76 -1.31 27.00
N PRO A 21 36.20 -0.13 27.33
CA PRO A 21 36.81 1.14 26.95
C PRO A 21 38.14 1.34 27.68
N ASP A 22 39.10 1.99 27.02
CA ASP A 22 40.44 2.28 27.56
C ASP A 22 40.43 3.10 28.86
N SER A 23 39.32 3.80 29.13
CA SER A 23 39.09 4.49 30.40
C SER A 23 37.62 4.45 30.81
N MET A 24 37.37 4.35 32.12
CA MET A 24 36.04 4.39 32.71
C MET A 24 36.04 5.30 33.94
N THR A 25 34.99 6.10 34.11
CA THR A 25 34.87 6.98 35.28
C THR A 25 34.71 6.15 36.56
N PRO A 26 35.34 6.53 37.70
CA PRO A 26 35.25 5.77 38.95
C PRO A 26 33.82 5.51 39.42
N THR A 27 32.91 6.47 39.20
CA THR A 27 31.48 6.35 39.51
C THR A 27 30.79 5.23 38.72
N ARG A 28 31.22 4.99 37.48
CA ARG A 28 30.65 3.97 36.60
C ARG A 28 31.20 2.59 36.94
N VAL A 29 32.49 2.50 37.31
CA VAL A 29 33.08 1.27 37.85
C VAL A 29 32.36 0.86 39.13
N ALA A 30 32.15 1.79 40.06
CA ALA A 30 31.42 1.52 41.30
C ALA A 30 29.97 1.08 41.07
N ALA A 31 29.26 1.71 40.13
CA ALA A 31 27.90 1.30 39.75
C ALA A 31 27.88 -0.12 39.16
N TRP A 32 28.91 -0.49 38.39
CA TRP A 32 29.03 -1.82 37.82
C TRP A 32 29.35 -2.88 38.88
N GLU A 33 30.29 -2.60 39.79
CA GLU A 33 30.61 -3.48 40.92
C GLU A 33 29.40 -3.71 41.83
N ALA A 34 28.64 -2.64 42.11
CA ALA A 34 27.39 -2.73 42.86
C ALA A 34 26.33 -3.58 42.13
N ALA A 35 26.19 -3.42 40.82
CA ALA A 35 25.24 -4.21 40.02
C ALA A 35 25.61 -5.71 39.97
N LEU A 36 26.91 -6.03 40.02
CA LEU A 36 27.43 -7.40 40.09
C LEU A 36 27.47 -7.95 41.52
N GLN A 37 27.15 -7.13 42.53
CA GLN A 37 27.26 -7.46 43.95
C GLN A 37 28.67 -7.89 44.36
N VAL A 38 29.70 -7.28 43.76
CA VAL A 38 31.12 -7.52 44.09
C VAL A 38 31.70 -6.36 44.91
N PRO A 39 32.75 -6.59 45.73
CA PRO A 39 33.38 -5.53 46.51
C PRO A 39 33.94 -4.40 45.64
N ALA A 40 33.93 -3.17 46.17
CA ALA A 40 34.50 -2.02 45.49
C ALA A 40 36.00 -2.23 45.18
N GLY A 41 36.40 -1.97 43.93
CA GLY A 41 37.75 -2.19 43.43
C GLY A 41 38.05 -3.61 42.93
N TRP A 42 37.07 -4.53 42.95
CA TRP A 42 37.24 -5.89 42.44
C TRP A 42 37.50 -5.92 40.92
N LEU A 43 36.80 -5.10 40.13
CA LEU A 43 36.97 -5.07 38.66
C LEU A 43 38.34 -4.53 38.22
N LEU A 44 38.98 -3.70 39.07
CA LEU A 44 40.27 -3.07 38.79
C LEU A 44 41.45 -3.78 39.44
N SER A 45 41.21 -4.81 40.25
CA SER A 45 42.27 -5.53 40.94
C SER A 45 42.87 -6.61 40.02
N PRO A 46 44.14 -6.49 39.59
CA PRO A 46 44.77 -7.44 38.67
C PRO A 46 44.94 -8.85 39.27
N ASN A 47 44.74 -8.99 40.58
CA ASN A 47 44.79 -10.25 41.33
C ASN A 47 43.49 -10.50 42.11
N GLY A 48 42.35 -10.06 41.59
CA GLY A 48 41.04 -10.29 42.23
C GLY A 48 40.91 -11.75 42.64
N LYS A 49 40.89 -12.02 43.96
CA LYS A 49 40.65 -13.37 44.48
C LYS A 49 39.34 -13.85 43.83
N PRO A 50 39.28 -15.08 43.27
CA PRO A 50 38.04 -15.63 42.77
C PRO A 50 37.01 -15.50 43.88
N LEU A 51 35.85 -14.90 43.55
CA LEU A 51 34.75 -14.76 44.49
C LEU A 51 34.46 -16.16 45.05
N SER A 52 34.43 -16.28 46.38
CA SER A 52 33.94 -17.50 47.01
C SER A 52 32.54 -17.76 46.46
N ASP A 53 32.27 -19.01 46.07
CA ASP A 53 30.98 -19.41 45.51
C ASP A 53 29.85 -18.81 46.36
N PRO A 54 28.81 -18.23 45.73
CA PRO A 54 27.72 -17.62 46.46
C PRO A 54 27.19 -18.65 47.46
N VAL A 55 27.10 -18.26 48.73
CA VAL A 55 26.52 -19.08 49.79
C VAL A 55 25.06 -19.31 49.41
N VAL A 56 24.82 -20.41 48.70
CA VAL A 56 23.49 -20.92 48.40
C VAL A 56 22.92 -21.33 49.74
N MET A 57 21.92 -20.58 50.22
CA MET A 57 21.07 -21.02 51.32
C MET A 57 20.55 -22.43 50.98
N GLU A 58 21.01 -23.42 51.75
CA GLU A 58 20.72 -24.83 51.55
C GLU A 58 19.21 -25.07 51.49
N SER A 59 18.73 -25.40 50.30
CA SER A 59 17.48 -26.14 50.11
C SER A 59 17.84 -27.63 50.04
N PRO A 60 16.98 -28.54 50.53
CA PRO A 60 17.33 -29.95 50.73
C PRO A 60 17.70 -30.66 49.42
N PRO A 61 18.53 -31.72 49.48
CA PRO A 61 19.21 -32.28 48.32
C PRO A 61 18.24 -33.01 47.39
N MET A 62 17.85 -32.36 46.29
CA MET A 62 17.40 -33.09 45.11
C MET A 62 18.63 -33.54 44.33
N SER A 63 18.81 -34.86 44.22
CA SER A 63 19.75 -35.48 43.29
C SER A 63 19.43 -35.05 41.86
N LEU A 64 20.19 -34.10 41.33
CA LEU A 64 20.28 -33.81 39.90
C LEU A 64 21.52 -34.48 39.35
N THR A 65 21.37 -35.71 38.85
CA THR A 65 22.29 -36.22 37.82
C THR A 65 22.01 -35.47 36.53
N ALA A 66 22.49 -34.23 36.43
CA ALA A 66 22.47 -33.47 35.19
C ALA A 66 23.51 -34.08 34.25
N SER A 67 23.04 -34.95 33.35
CA SER A 67 23.80 -35.35 32.18
C SER A 67 24.10 -34.07 31.38
N VAL A 68 25.37 -33.67 31.36
CA VAL A 68 25.87 -32.58 30.50
C VAL A 68 25.84 -33.11 29.06
N GLN A 69 24.64 -33.23 28.48
CA GLN A 69 24.50 -33.44 27.06
C GLN A 69 24.99 -32.15 26.38
N SER A 70 26.00 -32.31 25.53
CA SER A 70 26.52 -31.23 24.71
C SER A 70 25.36 -30.58 23.94
N ASP A 71 25.03 -29.34 24.26
CA ASP A 71 24.00 -28.47 23.66
C ASP A 71 24.23 -28.16 22.15
N ARG A 72 25.23 -28.81 21.55
CA ARG A 72 25.57 -28.66 20.14
C ARG A 72 24.99 -29.81 19.32
N VAL A 73 24.20 -29.44 18.33
CA VAL A 73 23.64 -30.35 17.34
C VAL A 73 24.64 -30.50 16.18
N PRO A 74 25.08 -31.73 15.84
CA PRO A 74 25.99 -31.95 14.72
C PRO A 74 25.27 -31.69 13.39
N ILE A 75 25.93 -30.99 12.47
CA ILE A 75 25.43 -30.74 11.12
C ILE A 75 26.08 -31.75 10.17
N PRO A 76 25.32 -32.56 9.41
CA PRO A 76 25.87 -33.50 8.46
C PRO A 76 26.74 -32.79 7.41
N VAL A 77 28.01 -33.15 7.32
CA VAL A 77 28.98 -32.52 6.38
C VAL A 77 28.52 -32.66 4.93
N VAL A 78 27.93 -33.81 4.58
CA VAL A 78 27.43 -34.11 3.24
C VAL A 78 26.11 -33.35 2.94
N GLY A 79 25.41 -32.85 3.97
CA GLY A 79 24.10 -32.19 3.86
C GLY A 79 24.11 -30.66 4.04
N GLY A 80 25.19 -30.07 4.54
CA GLY A 80 25.24 -28.64 4.87
C GLY A 80 24.84 -27.71 3.71
N ARG A 81 25.32 -28.00 2.49
CA ARG A 81 24.95 -27.21 1.30
C ARG A 81 23.46 -27.32 0.96
N ALA A 82 22.89 -28.52 1.01
CA ALA A 82 21.47 -28.73 0.75
C ALA A 82 20.60 -28.02 1.80
N LEU A 83 20.98 -28.09 3.08
CA LEU A 83 20.31 -27.42 4.19
C LEU A 83 20.30 -25.89 4.00
N GLY A 84 21.47 -25.31 3.68
CA GLY A 84 21.60 -23.88 3.41
C GLY A 84 20.71 -23.41 2.25
N LEU A 85 20.70 -24.15 1.14
CA LEU A 85 19.86 -23.85 -0.01
C LEU A 85 18.37 -23.99 0.30
N ARG A 86 17.98 -25.02 1.06
CA ARG A 86 16.60 -25.25 1.51
C ARG A 86 16.11 -24.12 2.40
N ALA A 87 16.92 -23.69 3.37
CA ALA A 87 16.62 -22.52 4.21
C ALA A 87 16.48 -21.23 3.38
N CYS A 88 17.36 -21.04 2.38
CA CYS A 88 17.31 -19.89 1.47
C CYS A 88 16.04 -19.87 0.61
N ALA A 89 15.65 -21.03 0.05
CA ALA A 89 14.42 -21.20 -0.71
C ALA A 89 13.20 -20.90 0.18
N ARG A 90 13.15 -21.48 1.38
CA ARG A 90 12.07 -21.22 2.34
C ARG A 90 11.95 -19.74 2.70
N ARG A 91 13.07 -19.08 3.00
CA ARG A 91 13.08 -17.64 3.29
C ARG A 91 12.49 -16.82 2.13
N ARG A 92 12.83 -17.16 0.89
CA ARG A 92 12.29 -16.48 -0.31
C ARG A 92 10.80 -16.75 -0.48
N ASN A 93 10.34 -17.99 -0.26
CA ASN A 93 8.93 -18.36 -0.32
C ASN A 93 8.10 -17.58 0.72
N LEU A 94 8.70 -17.25 1.87
CA LEU A 94 8.09 -16.42 2.91
C LEU A 94 8.18 -14.90 2.64
N GLY A 95 8.85 -14.48 1.56
CA GLY A 95 9.08 -13.05 1.28
C GLY A 95 9.98 -12.35 2.31
N LEU A 96 10.75 -13.10 3.10
CA LEU A 96 11.59 -12.53 4.16
C LEU A 96 12.95 -12.10 3.61
N SER A 97 13.38 -10.91 4.00
CA SER A 97 14.75 -10.45 3.78
C SER A 97 15.72 -11.16 4.74
N ARG A 98 17.00 -11.25 4.35
CA ARG A 98 18.04 -11.78 5.25
C ARG A 98 18.13 -10.99 6.55
N ALA A 99 17.96 -9.67 6.50
CA ALA A 99 17.97 -8.82 7.68
C ALA A 99 16.87 -9.21 8.69
N GLN A 100 15.67 -9.51 8.20
CA GLN A 100 14.55 -9.94 9.06
C GLN A 100 14.81 -11.30 9.71
N VAL A 101 15.34 -12.27 8.96
CA VAL A 101 15.66 -13.59 9.52
C VAL A 101 16.83 -13.50 10.49
N ALA A 102 17.89 -12.76 10.14
CA ALA A 102 19.04 -12.47 11.00
C ALA A 102 18.60 -11.89 12.36
N GLU A 103 17.76 -10.85 12.34
CA GLU A 103 17.19 -10.22 13.53
C GLU A 103 16.39 -11.22 14.38
N ARG A 104 15.45 -11.97 13.77
CA ARG A 104 14.59 -12.93 14.48
C ARG A 104 15.35 -14.12 15.07
N SER A 105 16.44 -14.52 14.42
CA SER A 105 17.25 -15.68 14.83
C SER A 105 18.44 -15.32 15.73
N GLY A 106 18.70 -14.02 15.95
CA GLY A 106 19.89 -13.56 16.66
C GLY A 106 21.21 -13.85 15.93
N ILE A 107 21.18 -13.96 14.59
CA ILE A 107 22.34 -14.27 13.75
C ILE A 107 22.71 -13.02 12.93
N SER A 108 23.99 -12.75 12.72
CA SER A 108 24.41 -11.64 11.85
C SER A 108 24.03 -11.91 10.38
N VAL A 109 23.71 -10.86 9.60
CA VAL A 109 23.40 -10.99 8.16
C VAL A 109 24.53 -11.68 7.37
N PRO A 110 25.83 -11.36 7.59
CA PRO A 110 26.93 -12.08 6.94
C PRO A 110 26.98 -13.56 7.29
N THR A 111 26.73 -13.92 8.56
CA THR A 111 26.69 -15.32 9.00
C THR A 111 25.55 -16.08 8.32
N LEU A 112 24.35 -15.51 8.30
CA LEU A 112 23.21 -16.11 7.61
C LEU A 112 23.47 -16.30 6.11
N LEU A 113 24.13 -15.32 5.45
CA LEU A 113 24.52 -15.44 4.04
C LEU A 113 25.46 -16.61 3.81
N LYS A 114 26.45 -16.84 4.69
CA LYS A 114 27.35 -18.00 4.62
C LYS A 114 26.59 -19.30 4.79
N TRP A 115 25.69 -19.36 5.78
CA TRP A 115 24.87 -20.55 6.01
C TRP A 115 23.99 -20.88 4.82
N GLU A 116 23.34 -19.90 4.21
CA GLU A 116 22.53 -20.09 2.99
C GLU A 116 23.35 -20.54 1.77
N LYS A 117 24.65 -20.26 1.74
CA LYS A 117 25.58 -20.75 0.70
C LYS A 117 26.09 -22.17 0.97
N GLY A 118 25.74 -22.76 2.11
CA GLY A 118 26.20 -24.08 2.52
C GLY A 118 27.44 -24.08 3.41
N GLU A 119 27.95 -22.91 3.79
CA GLU A 119 29.09 -22.76 4.72
C GLU A 119 28.60 -22.80 6.17
N LEU A 120 27.89 -23.87 6.56
CA LEU A 120 27.46 -24.08 7.93
C LEU A 120 28.61 -24.61 8.79
N PRO A 121 28.67 -24.26 10.09
CA PRO A 121 29.61 -24.87 11.01
C PRO A 121 29.32 -26.37 11.15
N ARG A 122 30.32 -27.17 11.54
CA ARG A 122 30.14 -28.63 11.79
C ARG A 122 29.15 -28.93 12.91
N SER A 123 28.92 -27.98 13.80
CA SER A 123 27.91 -28.05 14.85
C SER A 123 27.31 -26.67 15.13
N ILE A 124 26.05 -26.65 15.54
CA ILE A 124 25.30 -25.44 15.91
C ILE A 124 24.68 -25.64 17.28
N HIS A 125 24.57 -24.58 18.09
CA HIS A 125 23.83 -24.65 19.35
C HIS A 125 22.35 -24.93 19.09
N SER A 126 21.74 -25.78 19.91
CA SER A 126 20.34 -26.20 19.75
C SER A 126 19.38 -25.01 19.75
N ASP A 127 19.57 -24.06 20.68
CA ASP A 127 18.80 -22.82 20.77
C ASP A 127 18.90 -21.97 19.50
N ARG A 128 20.10 -21.89 18.90
CA ARG A 128 20.31 -21.10 17.69
C ARG A 128 19.69 -21.76 16.47
N LEU A 129 19.73 -23.09 16.39
CA LEU A 129 19.02 -23.82 15.34
C LEU A 129 17.51 -23.62 15.48
N CYS A 130 16.97 -23.76 16.70
CA CYS A 130 15.57 -23.54 16.99
C CYS A 130 15.14 -22.11 16.63
N ALA A 131 15.91 -21.09 17.02
CA ALA A 131 15.64 -19.70 16.66
C ALA A 131 15.65 -19.48 15.13
N TRP A 132 16.54 -20.16 14.41
CA TRP A 132 16.59 -20.10 12.96
C TRP A 132 15.38 -20.78 12.29
N GLU A 133 14.97 -21.94 12.78
CA GLU A 133 13.78 -22.66 12.32
C GLU A 133 12.50 -21.87 12.60
N MET A 134 12.37 -21.30 13.81
CA MET A 134 11.28 -20.40 14.16
C MET A 134 11.23 -19.16 13.25
N ALA A 135 12.38 -18.55 12.97
CA ALA A 135 12.45 -17.39 12.07
C ALA A 135 11.99 -17.72 10.63
N LEU A 136 12.10 -18.98 10.22
CA LEU A 136 11.64 -19.52 8.94
C LEU A 136 10.26 -20.19 9.01
N ALA A 137 9.53 -20.05 10.13
CA ALA A 137 8.23 -20.70 10.35
C ALA A 137 8.27 -22.20 10.03
N LEU A 138 9.32 -22.87 10.51
CA LEU A 138 9.54 -24.31 10.40
C LEU A 138 9.34 -24.98 11.77
N PRO A 139 8.83 -26.22 11.82
CA PRO A 139 8.84 -27.00 13.05
C PRO A 139 10.28 -27.33 13.46
N ALA A 140 10.50 -27.50 14.76
CA ALA A 140 11.82 -27.82 15.29
C ALA A 140 12.38 -29.11 14.68
N GLY A 141 13.66 -29.09 14.29
CA GLY A 141 14.39 -30.20 13.67
C GLY A 141 14.16 -30.37 12.16
N TRP A 142 13.27 -29.59 11.55
CA TRP A 142 12.95 -29.74 10.12
C TRP A 142 14.14 -29.46 9.20
N LEU A 143 15.00 -28.49 9.54
CA LEU A 143 16.17 -28.18 8.71
C LEU A 143 17.13 -29.37 8.61
N LEU A 144 17.20 -30.19 9.67
CA LEU A 144 18.07 -31.36 9.73
C LEU A 144 17.41 -32.63 9.18
N ALA A 145 16.09 -32.67 9.01
CA ALA A 145 15.37 -33.81 8.48
C ALA A 145 15.37 -33.80 6.94
N PRO A 146 16.15 -34.66 6.25
CA PRO A 146 16.30 -34.63 4.79
C PRO A 146 14.97 -34.89 4.06
N ASP A 147 14.09 -35.68 4.66
CA ASP A 147 12.83 -36.16 4.04
C ASP A 147 11.58 -35.46 4.59
N GLY A 148 11.74 -34.41 5.40
CA GLY A 148 10.60 -33.69 5.96
C GLY A 148 9.79 -33.01 4.85
N GLU A 149 8.50 -33.35 4.72
CA GLU A 149 7.58 -32.63 3.84
C GLU A 149 7.64 -31.12 4.13
N GLU A 150 7.62 -30.29 3.09
CA GLU A 150 7.65 -28.85 3.28
C GLU A 150 6.38 -28.39 4.00
N PRO A 151 6.48 -27.76 5.19
CA PRO A 151 5.32 -27.32 5.92
C PRO A 151 4.59 -26.33 5.03
N THR A 152 3.30 -26.56 4.81
CA THR A 152 2.44 -25.63 4.09
C THR A 152 2.67 -24.26 4.69
N VAL A 153 3.12 -23.30 3.87
CA VAL A 153 3.34 -21.92 4.31
C VAL A 153 1.99 -21.47 4.89
N PRO A 154 1.87 -21.21 6.20
CA PRO A 154 0.66 -20.62 6.73
C PRO A 154 0.48 -19.32 5.94
N PRO A 155 -0.73 -19.04 5.39
CA PRO A 155 -0.93 -17.80 4.66
C PRO A 155 -0.43 -16.67 5.56
N LEU A 156 0.54 -15.89 5.07
CA LEU A 156 1.13 -14.81 5.85
C LEU A 156 -0.04 -14.00 6.40
N LYS A 157 -0.17 -13.97 7.73
CA LYS A 157 -1.18 -13.12 8.38
C LYS A 157 -0.81 -11.70 8.00
N ARG A 158 -1.53 -11.16 7.02
CA ARG A 158 -1.36 -9.78 6.57
C ARG A 158 -1.55 -8.90 7.79
N GLN A 159 -0.60 -8.00 8.03
CA GLN A 159 -0.72 -7.07 9.13
C GLN A 159 -1.87 -6.12 8.81
N ARG A 160 -2.95 -6.18 9.59
CA ARG A 160 -4.07 -5.26 9.41
C ARG A 160 -3.65 -3.87 9.88
N VAL A 161 -3.85 -2.88 9.03
CA VAL A 161 -3.49 -1.49 9.27
C VAL A 161 -4.68 -0.61 8.91
N THR A 162 -5.25 0.07 9.91
CA THR A 162 -6.30 1.06 9.69
C THR A 162 -5.66 2.44 9.46
N ILE A 163 -5.97 3.05 8.32
CA ILE A 163 -5.48 4.37 7.94
C ILE A 163 -6.61 5.38 8.12
N VAL A 164 -6.54 6.14 9.21
CA VAL A 164 -7.48 7.24 9.48
C VAL A 164 -6.98 8.50 8.78
N ALA A 165 -7.78 9.06 7.87
CA ALA A 165 -7.47 10.28 7.13
C ALA A 165 -8.77 10.99 6.72
N ASP A 166 -8.71 12.31 6.58
CA ASP A 166 -9.87 13.13 6.22
C ASP A 166 -10.14 13.08 4.70
N THR A 167 -9.09 12.94 3.90
CA THR A 167 -9.18 12.85 2.43
C THR A 167 -8.46 11.61 1.89
N ILE A 168 -8.81 11.21 0.66
CA ILE A 168 -8.14 10.11 -0.05
C ILE A 168 -6.68 10.48 -0.35
N SER A 169 -6.41 11.73 -0.71
CA SER A 169 -5.04 12.22 -0.91
C SER A 169 -4.17 12.00 0.33
N ASP A 170 -4.69 12.30 1.51
CA ASP A 170 -4.00 12.07 2.79
C ASP A 170 -3.87 10.58 3.12
N ALA A 171 -4.90 9.79 2.83
CA ALA A 171 -4.85 8.33 2.98
C ALA A 171 -3.73 7.72 2.12
N ILE A 172 -3.62 8.13 0.85
CA ILE A 172 -2.57 7.67 -0.06
C ILE A 172 -1.19 8.04 0.51
N ARG A 173 -0.99 9.26 1.04
CA ARG A 173 0.28 9.68 1.67
C ARG A 173 0.63 8.83 2.90
N LYS A 174 -0.35 8.56 3.77
CA LYS A 174 -0.15 7.72 4.97
C LYS A 174 0.19 6.28 4.59
N VAL A 175 -0.51 5.72 3.60
CA VAL A 175 -0.20 4.38 3.05
C VAL A 175 1.20 4.35 2.45
N ALA A 176 1.56 5.34 1.62
CA ALA A 176 2.89 5.43 1.01
C ALA A 176 3.99 5.47 2.07
N THR A 177 3.79 6.24 3.13
CA THR A 177 4.71 6.34 4.27
C THR A 177 4.83 5.02 5.02
N CYS A 178 3.71 4.32 5.24
CA CYS A 178 3.69 3.00 5.84
C CYS A 178 4.50 1.99 4.99
N LEU A 179 4.31 1.98 3.67
CA LEU A 179 5.03 1.08 2.75
C LEU A 179 6.53 1.40 2.66
N ALA A 180 6.89 2.68 2.66
CA ALA A 180 8.28 3.12 2.59
C ALA A 180 9.05 2.76 3.88
N THR A 181 8.41 2.95 5.04
CA THR A 181 8.99 2.65 6.37
C THR A 181 8.81 1.19 6.80
N ARG A 182 8.14 0.36 5.98
CA ARG A 182 7.82 -1.05 6.27
C ARG A 182 7.02 -1.22 7.55
N GLY A 183 6.07 -0.31 7.79
CA GLY A 183 5.23 -0.30 8.99
C GLY A 183 5.91 0.23 10.26
N ARG A 184 7.19 0.62 10.22
CA ARG A 184 7.87 1.18 11.42
C ARG A 184 7.20 2.45 11.93
N ASN A 185 6.68 3.29 11.03
CA ASN A 185 5.95 4.50 11.42
C ASN A 185 4.71 4.16 12.27
N LEU A 186 4.04 3.02 12.01
CA LEU A 186 2.88 2.61 12.82
C LEU A 186 3.28 2.23 14.26
N ALA A 187 4.47 1.65 14.44
CA ALA A 187 4.96 1.29 15.77
C ALA A 187 5.54 2.50 16.52
N PHE A 188 6.09 3.47 15.79
CA PHE A 188 6.76 4.65 16.34
C PHE A 188 6.40 5.91 15.52
N PRO A 189 5.19 6.46 15.71
CA PRO A 189 4.71 7.60 14.91
C PRO A 189 5.52 8.88 15.15
N ASP A 190 6.12 9.03 16.33
CA ASP A 190 6.91 10.20 16.71
C ASP A 190 8.34 10.20 16.14
N GLN A 191 8.78 9.07 15.55
CA GLN A 191 10.13 9.02 15.00
C GLN A 191 10.19 9.74 13.64
N PRO A 192 11.21 10.59 13.43
CA PRO A 192 11.40 11.25 12.15
C PRO A 192 11.62 10.21 11.05
N ILE A 193 10.89 10.37 9.95
CA ILE A 193 11.01 9.50 8.78
C ILE A 193 12.36 9.77 8.11
N GLU A 194 13.10 8.71 7.79
CA GLU A 194 14.35 8.82 7.05
C GLU A 194 14.09 9.51 5.69
N ALA A 195 14.92 10.49 5.32
CA ALA A 195 14.72 11.29 4.11
C ALA A 195 14.56 10.43 2.83
N GLY A 196 15.27 9.30 2.74
CA GLY A 196 15.12 8.35 1.63
C GLY A 196 13.74 7.69 1.59
N ALA A 197 13.20 7.30 2.75
CA ALA A 197 11.87 6.71 2.85
C ALA A 197 10.78 7.75 2.55
N GLN A 198 10.94 8.98 3.03
CA GLN A 198 10.01 10.07 2.70
C GLN A 198 9.96 10.33 1.20
N ARG A 199 11.13 10.38 0.54
CA ARG A 199 11.23 10.55 -0.91
C ARG A 199 10.55 9.43 -1.69
N ASP A 200 10.74 8.18 -1.27
CA ASP A 200 10.10 7.03 -1.90
C ASP A 200 8.57 7.04 -1.69
N ALA A 201 8.10 7.46 -0.51
CA ALA A 201 6.68 7.67 -0.22
C ALA A 201 6.08 8.80 -1.07
N ASP A 202 6.79 9.91 -1.23
CA ASP A 202 6.35 11.03 -2.07
C ASP A 202 6.24 10.62 -3.55
N LEU A 203 7.22 9.87 -4.07
CA LEU A 203 7.18 9.31 -5.42
C LEU A 203 5.95 8.43 -5.64
N PHE A 204 5.64 7.56 -4.67
CA PHE A 204 4.46 6.70 -4.72
C PHE A 204 3.17 7.51 -4.67
N ALA A 205 3.05 8.49 -3.77
CA ALA A 205 1.87 9.34 -3.68
C ALA A 205 1.65 10.13 -4.98
N CYS A 206 2.70 10.69 -5.58
CA CYS A 206 2.61 11.45 -6.83
C CYS A 206 2.24 10.56 -8.03
N ARG A 207 2.63 9.27 -8.03
CA ARG A 207 2.20 8.31 -9.06
C ARG A 207 0.68 8.17 -9.13
N TYR A 208 0.00 8.33 -8.01
CA TYR A 208 -1.46 8.31 -7.88
C TYR A 208 -2.05 9.71 -7.78
N GLY A 209 -1.48 10.72 -8.43
CA GLY A 209 -2.16 12.01 -8.64
C GLY A 209 -2.28 12.92 -7.43
N VAL A 210 -1.66 12.60 -6.30
CA VAL A 210 -1.75 13.41 -5.06
C VAL A 210 -1.26 14.86 -5.23
N LYS A 211 -0.34 15.12 -6.17
CA LYS A 211 0.13 16.46 -6.55
C LYS A 211 -0.48 16.97 -7.86
N GLY A 212 -1.56 16.35 -8.33
CA GLY A 212 -2.26 16.69 -9.56
C GLY A 212 -1.83 15.91 -10.81
N ALA A 213 -2.63 16.04 -11.86
CA ALA A 213 -2.50 15.30 -13.11
C ALA A 213 -1.17 15.57 -13.85
N GLU A 214 -0.60 16.76 -13.68
CA GLU A 214 0.65 17.10 -14.35
C GLU A 214 1.84 16.29 -13.83
N GLY A 215 1.76 15.65 -12.67
CA GLY A 215 2.87 14.94 -12.03
C GLY A 215 2.85 13.42 -12.12
N THR A 216 1.87 12.78 -12.75
CA THR A 216 1.67 11.31 -12.63
C THR A 216 2.61 10.48 -13.50
N THR A 217 3.18 11.06 -14.56
CA THR A 217 4.07 10.33 -15.46
C THR A 217 5.44 10.07 -14.85
N LEU A 218 5.97 8.86 -15.03
CA LEU A 218 7.28 8.45 -14.48
C LEU A 218 8.43 9.39 -14.89
N ASN A 219 8.39 9.97 -16.10
CA ASN A 219 9.39 10.93 -16.57
C ASN A 219 9.34 12.24 -15.77
N LYS A 220 8.15 12.75 -15.48
CA LYS A 220 7.98 13.98 -14.70
C LYS A 220 8.28 13.78 -13.23
N LEU A 221 8.06 12.58 -12.69
CA LEU A 221 8.49 12.22 -11.33
C LEU A 221 10.01 12.11 -11.20
N ALA A 222 10.67 11.62 -12.24
CA ALA A 222 12.11 11.41 -12.29
C ALA A 222 12.91 12.72 -12.38
N ALA A 223 12.44 13.68 -13.19
CA ALA A 223 13.19 14.89 -13.53
C ALA A 223 13.60 15.76 -12.32
N PRO A 224 12.72 16.09 -11.34
CA PRO A 224 13.09 16.90 -10.18
C PRO A 224 14.12 16.24 -9.25
N LEU A 225 14.23 14.92 -9.30
CA LEU A 225 15.11 14.13 -8.42
C LEU A 225 16.42 13.71 -9.10
N GLY A 226 16.61 14.03 -10.39
CA GLY A 226 17.79 13.63 -11.15
C GLY A 226 17.96 12.11 -11.28
N ILE A 227 16.86 11.34 -11.19
CA ILE A 227 16.89 9.87 -11.33
C ILE A 227 16.31 9.43 -12.67
N THR A 228 16.54 8.19 -13.07
CA THR A 228 15.97 7.66 -14.31
C THR A 228 14.50 7.25 -14.13
N ARG A 229 13.73 7.29 -15.22
CA ARG A 229 12.36 6.75 -15.29
C ARG A 229 12.29 5.31 -14.75
N GLU A 230 13.25 4.50 -15.15
CA GLU A 230 13.34 3.09 -14.76
C GLU A 230 13.56 2.93 -13.25
N ARG A 231 14.35 3.82 -12.63
CA ARG A 231 14.53 3.81 -11.18
C ARG A 231 13.23 4.12 -10.44
N VAL A 232 12.43 5.06 -10.93
CA VAL A 232 11.10 5.37 -10.35
C VAL A 232 10.19 4.15 -10.43
N ARG A 233 10.13 3.48 -11.60
CA ARG A 233 9.35 2.25 -11.79
C ARG A 233 9.72 1.19 -10.75
N GLN A 234 11.02 0.91 -10.59
CA GLN A 234 11.52 -0.08 -9.63
C GLN A 234 11.16 0.26 -8.18
N ILE A 235 11.17 1.55 -7.80
CA ILE A 235 10.79 1.98 -6.45
C ILE A 235 9.29 1.72 -6.23
N ILE A 236 8.44 2.12 -7.18
CA ILE A 236 6.99 1.93 -7.09
C ILE A 236 6.63 0.45 -7.03
N GLU A 237 7.19 -0.38 -7.92
CA GLU A 237 6.95 -1.83 -7.93
C GLU A 237 7.35 -2.48 -6.61
N LYS A 238 8.49 -2.07 -6.05
CA LYS A 238 8.93 -2.55 -4.74
C LYS A 238 7.98 -2.16 -3.61
N LEU A 239 7.33 -1.00 -3.68
CA LEU A 239 6.33 -0.57 -2.70
C LEU A 239 5.00 -1.32 -2.88
N ILE A 240 4.57 -1.56 -4.12
CA ILE A 240 3.40 -2.38 -4.43
C ILE A 240 3.63 -3.83 -3.97
N GLU A 241 4.79 -4.42 -4.24
CA GLU A 241 5.12 -5.77 -3.78
C GLU A 241 5.05 -5.87 -2.25
N ARG A 242 5.53 -4.85 -1.53
CA ARG A 242 5.43 -4.80 -0.06
C ARG A 242 4.01 -4.68 0.46
N SER A 243 3.09 -4.11 -0.32
CA SER A 243 1.68 -3.99 0.10
C SER A 243 1.03 -5.33 0.37
N SER A 244 1.51 -6.42 -0.26
CA SER A 244 1.07 -7.79 -0.02
C SER A 244 1.21 -8.26 1.44
N GLN A 245 2.07 -7.59 2.22
CA GLN A 245 2.32 -7.87 3.64
C GLN A 245 1.28 -7.22 4.56
N PHE A 246 0.47 -6.29 4.04
CA PHE A 246 -0.48 -5.49 4.79
C PHE A 246 -1.90 -5.74 4.30
N GLU A 247 -2.86 -5.62 5.22
CA GLU A 247 -4.29 -5.52 4.90
C GLU A 247 -4.71 -4.11 5.32
N PHE A 248 -4.84 -3.21 4.34
CA PHE A 248 -5.19 -1.82 4.61
C PHE A 248 -6.71 -1.66 4.74
N ASP A 249 -7.13 -1.12 5.88
CA ASP A 249 -8.48 -0.66 6.13
C ASP A 249 -8.49 0.88 6.01
N ILE A 250 -9.24 1.42 5.04
CA ILE A 250 -9.22 2.83 4.67
C ILE A 250 -10.68 3.35 4.65
N PRO A 251 -11.24 3.78 5.79
CA PRO A 251 -12.65 4.13 5.90
C PRO A 251 -13.11 5.26 4.95
N VAL A 252 -12.21 6.20 4.64
CA VAL A 252 -12.50 7.29 3.69
C VAL A 252 -12.76 6.77 2.27
N LEU A 253 -12.15 5.63 1.88
CA LEU A 253 -12.39 4.99 0.59
C LEU A 253 -13.79 4.38 0.52
N ASP A 254 -14.23 3.72 1.59
CA ASP A 254 -15.57 3.12 1.66
C ASP A 254 -16.64 4.23 1.69
N THR A 255 -16.35 5.35 2.36
CA THR A 255 -17.20 6.56 2.33
C THR A 255 -17.29 7.15 0.93
N LEU A 256 -16.16 7.27 0.22
CA LEU A 256 -16.13 7.72 -1.17
C LEU A 256 -16.96 6.81 -2.07
N GLN A 257 -16.86 5.49 -1.91
CA GLN A 257 -17.64 4.53 -2.68
C GLN A 257 -19.15 4.72 -2.48
N LEU A 258 -19.59 4.92 -1.23
CA LEU A 258 -20.99 5.16 -0.89
C LEU A 258 -21.51 6.47 -1.52
N VAL A 259 -20.74 7.56 -1.43
CA VAL A 259 -21.10 8.86 -2.02
C VAL A 259 -21.18 8.73 -3.55
N CYS A 260 -20.18 8.09 -4.18
CA CYS A 260 -20.20 7.84 -5.61
C CYS A 260 -21.46 7.10 -6.02
N ALA A 261 -21.84 6.02 -5.33
CA ALA A 261 -23.01 5.20 -5.66
C ALA A 261 -24.32 6.02 -5.79
N SER A 262 -24.48 7.09 -5.00
CA SER A 262 -25.68 7.94 -5.05
C SER A 262 -25.78 8.83 -6.30
N HIS A 263 -24.68 9.00 -7.04
CA HIS A 263 -24.59 9.87 -8.21
C HIS A 263 -24.45 9.11 -9.52
N LEU A 264 -24.31 7.78 -9.49
CA LEU A 264 -24.12 6.97 -10.68
C LEU A 264 -25.47 6.65 -11.37
N PRO A 265 -25.50 6.55 -12.71
CA PRO A 265 -24.41 6.78 -13.65
C PRO A 265 -24.27 8.27 -14.01
N CYS A 266 -23.03 8.77 -14.10
CA CYS A 266 -22.75 10.17 -14.44
C CYS A 266 -21.38 10.36 -15.11
N PRO A 267 -21.13 11.52 -15.75
CA PRO A 267 -19.82 11.88 -16.30
C PRO A 267 -18.75 11.94 -15.21
N VAL A 268 -17.55 11.44 -15.50
CA VAL A 268 -16.44 11.43 -14.52
C VAL A 268 -16.05 12.84 -14.09
N SER A 269 -16.13 13.83 -14.99
CA SER A 269 -15.87 15.24 -14.68
C SER A 269 -16.85 15.82 -13.64
N LEU A 270 -18.14 15.49 -13.77
CA LEU A 270 -19.17 15.91 -12.83
C LEU A 270 -19.01 15.20 -11.48
N LEU A 271 -18.75 13.90 -11.50
CA LEU A 271 -18.50 13.13 -10.28
C LEU A 271 -17.26 13.65 -9.52
N ASN A 272 -16.18 13.95 -10.24
CA ASN A 272 -14.96 14.57 -9.70
C ASN A 272 -15.24 15.89 -8.96
N ASN A 273 -16.23 16.67 -9.41
CA ASN A 273 -16.62 17.91 -8.74
C ASN A 273 -17.47 17.63 -7.49
N GLN A 274 -18.38 16.66 -7.56
CA GLN A 274 -19.24 16.27 -6.43
C GLN A 274 -18.45 15.66 -5.27
N VAL A 275 -17.46 14.81 -5.57
CA VAL A 275 -16.64 14.14 -4.54
C VAL A 275 -15.33 14.86 -4.22
N ARG A 276 -15.20 16.13 -4.64
CA ARG A 276 -13.97 16.91 -4.51
C ARG A 276 -13.48 16.99 -3.06
N THR A 277 -14.40 17.17 -2.13
CA THR A 277 -14.11 17.25 -0.69
C THR A 277 -13.49 15.97 -0.13
N GLN A 278 -13.87 14.80 -0.65
CA GLN A 278 -13.37 13.50 -0.21
C GLN A 278 -12.05 13.15 -0.89
N LEU A 279 -11.89 13.51 -2.17
CA LEU A 279 -10.66 13.24 -2.93
C LEU A 279 -9.46 14.07 -2.42
N GLY A 280 -9.70 15.34 -2.11
CA GLY A 280 -8.67 16.33 -1.79
C GLY A 280 -8.42 17.31 -2.95
N GLU A 281 -7.44 18.20 -2.76
CA GLU A 281 -7.25 19.39 -3.61
C GLU A 281 -7.00 19.07 -5.09
N HIS A 282 -6.12 18.10 -5.37
CA HIS A 282 -5.63 17.84 -6.73
C HIS A 282 -5.88 16.42 -7.24
N LEU A 283 -6.34 15.52 -6.37
CA LEU A 283 -6.55 14.12 -6.73
C LEU A 283 -7.75 13.98 -7.65
N THR A 284 -7.62 13.16 -8.69
CA THR A 284 -8.74 12.78 -9.57
C THR A 284 -9.33 11.45 -9.13
N LEU A 285 -10.61 11.22 -9.45
CA LEU A 285 -11.29 9.97 -9.16
C LEU A 285 -10.65 8.80 -9.92
N GLU A 286 -10.15 9.05 -11.13
CA GLU A 286 -9.38 8.11 -11.93
C GLU A 286 -8.13 7.62 -11.18
N ASP A 287 -7.37 8.55 -10.60
CA ASP A 287 -6.18 8.23 -9.81
C ASP A 287 -6.52 7.47 -8.52
N ALA A 288 -7.60 7.87 -7.83
CA ALA A 288 -8.09 7.18 -6.64
C ALA A 288 -8.54 5.75 -6.97
N CYS A 289 -9.21 5.54 -8.11
CA CYS A 289 -9.59 4.22 -8.60
C CYS A 289 -8.38 3.37 -8.96
N ALA A 290 -7.38 3.95 -9.62
CA ALA A 290 -6.12 3.25 -9.92
C ALA A 290 -5.43 2.80 -8.63
N PHE A 291 -5.35 3.67 -7.62
CA PHE A 291 -4.80 3.34 -6.31
C PHE A 291 -5.56 2.18 -5.63
N ALA A 292 -6.89 2.26 -5.58
CA ALA A 292 -7.72 1.22 -4.95
C ALA A 292 -7.60 -0.13 -5.66
N ASN A 293 -7.54 -0.13 -7.00
CA ASN A 293 -7.38 -1.32 -7.80
C ASN A 293 -5.99 -1.95 -7.62
N ASP A 294 -4.93 -1.15 -7.76
CA ASP A 294 -3.55 -1.64 -7.72
C ASP A 294 -3.17 -2.18 -6.32
N LEU A 295 -3.63 -1.50 -5.26
CA LEU A 295 -3.18 -1.79 -3.91
C LEU A 295 -4.14 -2.69 -3.12
N LEU A 296 -5.45 -2.47 -3.27
CA LEU A 296 -6.47 -3.13 -2.44
C LEU A 296 -7.24 -4.20 -3.22
N GLY A 297 -7.11 -4.23 -4.55
CA GLY A 297 -7.99 -5.01 -5.41
C GLY A 297 -9.46 -4.59 -5.31
N LYS A 298 -9.73 -3.38 -4.81
CA LYS A 298 -11.08 -2.83 -4.65
C LYS A 298 -11.40 -1.88 -5.79
N ARG A 299 -12.57 -2.05 -6.41
CA ARG A 299 -13.12 -1.10 -7.39
C ARG A 299 -14.08 -0.14 -6.71
N ILE A 300 -13.76 1.15 -6.75
CA ILE A 300 -14.66 2.21 -6.24
C ILE A 300 -15.83 2.39 -7.23
N VAL A 301 -15.50 2.66 -8.49
CA VAL A 301 -16.44 2.79 -9.61
C VAL A 301 -15.84 2.16 -10.87
N ARG A 302 -16.68 1.78 -11.84
CA ARG A 302 -16.23 1.43 -13.20
C ARG A 302 -16.22 2.68 -14.05
N MET A 303 -15.25 2.81 -14.96
CA MET A 303 -15.15 3.95 -15.86
C MET A 303 -15.09 3.49 -17.31
N SER A 304 -15.82 4.16 -18.21
CA SER A 304 -15.65 3.94 -19.65
C SER A 304 -14.42 4.67 -20.19
N GLU A 305 -13.83 4.09 -21.22
CA GLU A 305 -12.84 4.80 -22.02
C GLU A 305 -13.47 6.01 -22.72
N PRO A 306 -12.76 7.14 -22.80
CA PRO A 306 -13.21 8.27 -23.59
C PRO A 306 -13.11 7.89 -25.07
N VAL A 307 -14.17 8.16 -25.83
CA VAL A 307 -14.20 7.82 -27.27
C VAL A 307 -13.99 9.09 -28.09
N THR A 308 -12.91 9.15 -28.85
CA THR A 308 -12.69 10.23 -29.83
C THR A 308 -13.20 9.77 -31.19
N GLN A 309 -14.22 10.45 -31.73
CA GLN A 309 -14.72 10.13 -33.08
C GLN A 309 -13.92 10.87 -34.17
N PRO A 310 -13.73 10.25 -35.36
CA PRO A 310 -13.25 10.95 -36.55
C PRO A 310 -14.19 12.12 -36.86
N GLY A 311 -13.70 13.36 -36.82
CA GLY A 311 -14.53 14.57 -36.89
C GLY A 311 -14.60 15.39 -35.60
N GLY A 312 -13.81 15.03 -34.57
CA GLY A 312 -13.45 15.94 -33.47
C GLY A 312 -14.40 15.98 -32.28
N SER A 313 -15.53 15.26 -32.31
CA SER A 313 -16.37 15.12 -31.10
C SER A 313 -15.76 14.09 -30.15
N ARG A 314 -15.28 14.55 -28.99
CA ARG A 314 -14.83 13.72 -27.88
C ARG A 314 -16.02 13.35 -27.00
N ILE A 315 -16.14 12.06 -26.67
CA ILE A 315 -17.06 11.55 -25.66
C ILE A 315 -16.25 11.43 -24.37
N ASP A 316 -16.63 12.21 -23.35
CA ASP A 316 -16.01 12.13 -22.03
C ASP A 316 -16.24 10.77 -21.38
N SER A 317 -15.34 10.40 -20.47
CA SER A 317 -15.47 9.17 -19.68
C SER A 317 -16.66 9.23 -18.73
N TRP A 318 -17.28 8.07 -18.52
CA TRP A 318 -18.45 7.89 -17.69
C TRP A 318 -18.15 6.97 -16.52
N ALA A 319 -18.70 7.28 -15.35
CA ALA A 319 -18.63 6.43 -14.17
C ALA A 319 -19.92 5.61 -14.02
N TYR A 320 -19.75 4.34 -13.63
CA TYR A 320 -20.83 3.38 -13.38
C TYR A 320 -20.65 2.66 -12.05
N GLY A 321 -21.74 2.03 -11.60
CA GLY A 321 -21.73 1.16 -10.43
C GLY A 321 -20.70 0.03 -10.55
N PRO A 322 -20.26 -0.54 -9.42
CA PRO A 322 -19.30 -1.64 -9.43
C PRO A 322 -19.87 -2.95 -9.99
N SER A 323 -21.21 -3.12 -9.97
CA SER A 323 -21.92 -4.29 -10.49
C SER A 323 -21.81 -4.41 -12.02
N GLU A 324 -21.86 -5.65 -12.54
CA GLU A 324 -21.90 -5.88 -14.00
C GLU A 324 -23.24 -5.49 -14.60
N ASP A 325 -24.31 -5.56 -13.81
CA ASP A 325 -25.66 -5.20 -14.25
C ASP A 325 -25.83 -3.68 -14.45
N ASP A 326 -24.93 -2.87 -13.87
CA ASP A 326 -24.94 -1.40 -13.97
C ASP A 326 -24.14 -0.87 -15.17
N VAL A 327 -23.59 -1.76 -16.01
CA VAL A 327 -22.78 -1.37 -17.15
C VAL A 327 -23.69 -0.86 -18.27
N VAL A 328 -23.75 0.45 -18.44
CA VAL A 328 -24.24 1.04 -19.69
C VAL A 328 -23.24 0.67 -20.78
N HIS A 329 -23.67 -0.05 -21.81
CA HIS A 329 -22.79 -0.36 -22.91
C HIS A 329 -22.48 0.93 -23.67
N ILE A 330 -21.23 1.11 -24.10
CA ILE A 330 -20.83 2.27 -24.92
C ILE A 330 -21.74 2.39 -26.17
N GLU A 331 -22.24 1.27 -26.66
CA GLU A 331 -23.21 1.19 -27.75
C GLU A 331 -24.54 1.86 -27.41
N ASP A 332 -25.03 1.73 -26.17
CA ASP A 332 -26.25 2.37 -25.70
C ASP A 332 -26.10 3.90 -25.66
N VAL A 333 -24.96 4.39 -25.18
CA VAL A 333 -24.64 5.83 -25.17
C VAL A 333 -24.54 6.36 -26.61
N LYS A 334 -23.89 5.62 -27.51
CA LYS A 334 -23.79 5.97 -28.93
C LYS A 334 -25.17 5.99 -29.59
N ALA A 335 -26.04 5.02 -29.29
CA ALA A 335 -27.40 4.92 -29.78
C ALA A 335 -28.25 6.12 -29.37
N VAL A 336 -28.29 6.43 -28.06
CA VAL A 336 -29.04 7.56 -27.50
C VAL A 336 -28.57 8.88 -28.12
N ARG A 337 -27.25 9.08 -28.24
CA ARG A 337 -26.68 10.28 -28.87
C ARG A 337 -27.01 10.37 -30.36
N SER A 338 -26.90 9.26 -31.10
CA SER A 338 -27.20 9.21 -32.54
C SER A 338 -28.64 9.66 -32.82
N VAL A 339 -29.60 9.15 -32.05
CA VAL A 339 -31.01 9.55 -32.16
C VAL A 339 -31.21 11.03 -31.82
N ALA A 340 -30.60 11.51 -30.73
CA ALA A 340 -30.69 12.93 -30.36
C ALA A 340 -30.10 13.86 -31.44
N TYR A 341 -28.94 13.52 -32.02
CA TYR A 341 -28.36 14.28 -33.13
C TYR A 341 -29.23 14.24 -34.38
N ALA A 342 -29.84 13.10 -34.71
CA ALA A 342 -30.75 12.99 -35.85
C ALA A 342 -31.98 13.91 -35.67
N MET A 343 -32.57 13.92 -34.47
CA MET A 343 -33.69 14.80 -34.13
C MET A 343 -33.31 16.28 -34.17
N ILE A 344 -32.19 16.67 -33.55
CA ILE A 344 -31.71 18.05 -33.57
C ILE A 344 -31.39 18.49 -35.00
N ARG A 345 -30.84 17.59 -35.82
CA ARG A 345 -30.58 17.89 -37.24
C ARG A 345 -31.85 18.10 -38.05
N SER A 346 -32.93 17.37 -37.76
CA SER A 346 -34.19 17.50 -38.50
C SER A 346 -35.04 18.67 -38.02
N CYS A 347 -35.06 18.93 -36.71
CA CYS A 347 -36.05 19.82 -36.07
C CYS A 347 -35.43 20.98 -35.27
N GLY A 348 -34.09 21.05 -35.16
CA GLY A 348 -33.37 22.04 -34.35
C GLY A 348 -33.30 21.72 -32.85
N VAL A 349 -34.17 20.82 -32.36
CA VAL A 349 -34.30 20.42 -30.95
C VAL A 349 -34.60 18.93 -30.82
N ALA A 350 -34.36 18.35 -29.64
CA ALA A 350 -34.73 16.98 -29.31
C ALA A 350 -35.61 16.91 -28.05
N HIS A 351 -36.45 15.88 -28.00
CA HIS A 351 -37.34 15.58 -26.88
C HIS A 351 -36.89 14.28 -26.22
N LEU A 352 -36.57 14.33 -24.93
CA LEU A 352 -35.95 13.21 -24.21
C LEU A 352 -36.79 11.92 -24.24
N PRO A 353 -38.12 11.91 -23.96
CA PRO A 353 -38.93 10.69 -24.06
C PRO A 353 -38.90 10.06 -25.45
N THR A 354 -38.85 10.87 -26.51
CA THR A 354 -38.76 10.37 -27.89
C THR A 354 -37.40 9.71 -28.12
N VAL A 355 -36.31 10.35 -27.71
CA VAL A 355 -34.96 9.75 -27.80
C VAL A 355 -34.89 8.45 -27.01
N ALA A 356 -35.43 8.44 -25.79
CA ALA A 356 -35.47 7.29 -24.90
C ALA A 356 -36.28 6.11 -25.48
N GLY A 357 -37.37 6.39 -26.20
CA GLY A 357 -38.17 5.38 -26.88
C GLY A 357 -37.55 4.88 -28.19
N THR A 358 -36.94 5.76 -28.98
CA THR A 358 -36.40 5.42 -30.31
C THR A 358 -35.04 4.71 -30.23
N ALA A 359 -34.19 5.04 -29.25
CA ALA A 359 -32.86 4.44 -29.14
C ALA A 359 -32.91 2.90 -28.93
N PRO A 360 -33.74 2.35 -28.03
CA PRO A 360 -33.93 0.91 -27.86
C PRO A 360 -34.52 0.22 -29.09
N LEU A 361 -35.45 0.87 -29.79
CA LEU A 361 -36.06 0.31 -31.01
C LEU A 361 -35.04 0.15 -32.13
N THR A 362 -34.04 1.02 -32.17
CA THR A 362 -33.03 1.03 -33.23
C THR A 362 -31.83 0.13 -32.89
N HIS A 363 -31.52 -0.06 -31.60
CA HIS A 363 -30.29 -0.73 -31.15
C HIS A 363 -30.51 -1.93 -30.22
N GLY A 364 -31.75 -2.30 -29.90
CA GLY A 364 -32.11 -3.57 -29.26
C GLY A 364 -31.98 -3.64 -27.74
N ARG A 365 -31.75 -2.51 -27.04
CA ARG A 365 -31.63 -2.49 -25.56
C ARG A 365 -32.21 -1.23 -24.93
N GLY A 366 -32.88 -1.40 -23.78
CA GLY A 366 -33.38 -0.30 -22.96
C GLY A 366 -32.24 0.44 -22.26
N CYS A 367 -32.32 1.77 -22.21
CA CYS A 367 -31.39 2.61 -21.44
C CYS A 367 -32.02 3.00 -20.10
N THR A 368 -31.28 2.82 -18.99
CA THR A 368 -31.77 3.14 -17.64
C THR A 368 -31.84 4.64 -17.34
N SER A 369 -30.96 5.46 -17.94
CA SER A 369 -31.00 6.92 -17.76
C SER A 369 -30.52 7.69 -19.00
N PRO A 370 -31.37 7.85 -20.04
CA PRO A 370 -31.01 8.59 -21.25
C PRO A 370 -30.77 10.08 -20.98
N ALA A 371 -31.41 10.66 -19.95
CA ALA A 371 -31.23 12.07 -19.57
C ALA A 371 -29.78 12.36 -19.19
N ASN A 372 -29.22 11.56 -18.28
CA ASN A 372 -27.84 11.71 -17.86
C ASN A 372 -26.92 11.52 -19.08
N MET A 373 -27.19 10.51 -19.91
CA MET A 373 -26.38 10.20 -21.11
C MET A 373 -26.25 11.41 -22.04
N LEU A 374 -27.34 12.16 -22.21
CA LEU A 374 -27.40 13.34 -23.07
C LEU A 374 -26.79 14.58 -22.41
N GLN A 375 -26.98 14.79 -21.10
CA GLN A 375 -26.39 15.91 -20.36
C GLN A 375 -24.85 15.93 -20.39
N SER A 376 -24.22 14.77 -20.60
CA SER A 376 -22.77 14.66 -20.77
C SER A 376 -22.23 15.10 -22.13
N VAL A 377 -23.11 15.41 -23.08
CA VAL A 377 -22.68 15.88 -24.39
C VAL A 377 -22.29 17.35 -24.26
N THR A 378 -21.07 17.70 -24.66
CA THR A 378 -20.63 19.10 -24.71
C THR A 378 -21.63 19.94 -25.52
N GLY A 379 -22.08 21.04 -24.93
CA GLY A 379 -23.10 21.93 -25.51
C GLY A 379 -24.53 21.54 -25.15
N PHE A 380 -24.78 20.46 -24.41
CA PHE A 380 -26.12 20.14 -23.93
C PHE A 380 -26.71 21.30 -23.13
N GLU A 381 -27.93 21.71 -23.49
CA GLU A 381 -28.68 22.74 -22.80
C GLU A 381 -30.16 22.37 -22.80
N TRP A 382 -30.79 22.53 -21.63
CA TRP A 382 -32.24 22.41 -21.49
C TRP A 382 -32.91 23.65 -22.04
N LEU A 383 -33.76 23.47 -23.04
CA LEU A 383 -34.64 24.53 -23.55
C LEU A 383 -35.90 24.65 -22.70
N ASP A 384 -36.42 23.50 -22.25
CA ASP A 384 -37.53 23.39 -21.32
C ASP A 384 -37.33 22.07 -20.53
N ALA A 385 -36.84 22.17 -19.30
CA ALA A 385 -36.56 20.99 -18.48
C ALA A 385 -37.85 20.26 -18.05
N ASP A 386 -38.92 21.01 -17.76
CA ASP A 386 -40.20 20.45 -17.31
C ASP A 386 -40.86 19.62 -18.42
N ARG A 387 -40.72 20.08 -19.67
CA ARG A 387 -41.19 19.35 -20.86
C ARG A 387 -40.11 18.51 -21.53
N SER A 388 -38.93 18.42 -20.92
CA SER A 388 -37.80 17.62 -21.39
C SER A 388 -37.34 17.89 -22.84
N TRP A 389 -37.36 19.16 -23.26
CA TRP A 389 -36.79 19.62 -24.53
C TRP A 389 -35.37 20.14 -24.34
N PHE A 390 -34.47 19.71 -25.22
CA PHE A 390 -33.06 20.08 -25.16
C PHE A 390 -32.44 20.21 -26.56
N TRP A 391 -31.23 20.73 -26.61
CA TRP A 391 -30.38 20.77 -27.79
C TRP A 391 -28.89 20.71 -27.39
N PHE A 392 -27.97 20.72 -28.36
CA PHE A 392 -26.51 20.66 -28.11
C PHE A 392 -25.77 21.97 -28.40
N GLY A 393 -26.46 23.11 -28.25
CA GLY A 393 -25.86 24.44 -28.37
C GLY A 393 -25.41 24.82 -29.79
N PRO A 394 -24.97 26.08 -29.99
CA PRO A 394 -24.69 26.64 -31.32
C PRO A 394 -23.32 26.24 -31.90
N GLU A 395 -22.39 25.76 -31.08
CA GLU A 395 -20.98 25.50 -31.45
C GLU A 395 -20.76 24.23 -32.31
N LYS A 396 -21.85 23.55 -32.71
CA LYS A 396 -21.83 22.49 -33.75
C LYS A 396 -22.61 22.97 -34.98
N PRO A 397 -22.06 23.91 -35.78
CA PRO A 397 -22.84 24.74 -36.70
C PRO A 397 -23.32 23.99 -37.95
N GLY A 398 -22.73 22.84 -38.28
CA GLY A 398 -23.07 22.08 -39.49
C GLY A 398 -24.45 21.42 -39.47
N HIS A 399 -25.13 21.37 -38.32
CA HIS A 399 -26.33 20.54 -38.14
C HIS A 399 -27.51 21.23 -37.44
N ASN A 400 -27.38 22.50 -37.04
CA ASN A 400 -28.47 23.20 -36.38
C ASN A 400 -29.24 24.03 -37.42
N ILE A 401 -30.41 23.55 -37.84
CA ILE A 401 -31.37 24.43 -38.51
C ILE A 401 -31.72 25.51 -37.49
N LYS A 402 -31.29 26.76 -37.72
CA LYS A 402 -31.65 27.88 -36.87
C LYS A 402 -33.17 28.00 -36.82
N CYS A 403 -33.82 27.45 -35.80
CA CYS A 403 -35.15 27.87 -35.35
C CYS A 403 -35.03 29.27 -34.73
N SER A 404 -34.68 30.24 -35.57
CA SER A 404 -34.64 31.67 -35.24
C SER A 404 -35.93 32.38 -35.69
N ARG A 405 -37.03 31.62 -35.81
CA ARG A 405 -38.38 32.18 -35.95
C ARG A 405 -39.21 31.74 -34.76
N GLU A 406 -39.47 32.72 -33.88
CA GLU A 406 -40.60 32.77 -32.95
C GLU A 406 -40.69 31.64 -31.90
N ILE A 407 -39.77 31.63 -30.93
CA ILE A 407 -40.15 31.30 -29.55
C ILE A 407 -40.16 32.62 -28.78
N GLY A 408 -41.20 33.42 -29.06
CA GLY A 408 -41.62 34.51 -28.20
C GLY A 408 -42.36 33.92 -27.00
N LEU A 409 -41.62 33.48 -25.99
CA LEU A 409 -42.17 33.19 -24.67
C LEU A 409 -41.42 34.03 -23.63
N LYS A 410 -41.95 35.24 -23.44
CA LYS A 410 -42.09 35.95 -22.16
C LYS A 410 -40.98 35.69 -21.13
N ASN A 411 -39.79 36.24 -21.36
CA ASN A 411 -39.00 36.74 -20.23
C ASN A 411 -39.63 38.06 -19.81
N GLY A 412 -40.43 37.99 -18.75
CA GLY A 412 -40.99 39.16 -18.07
C GLY A 412 -39.87 40.06 -17.56
N ALA A 413 -39.72 41.20 -18.20
CA ALA A 413 -39.11 42.36 -17.59
C ALA A 413 -40.03 42.83 -16.44
N VAL A 414 -39.68 42.47 -15.21
CA VAL A 414 -40.04 43.27 -14.04
C VAL A 414 -38.84 44.17 -13.76
N ALA A 415 -38.88 45.35 -14.36
CA ALA A 415 -38.12 46.51 -13.97
C ALA A 415 -39.03 47.73 -14.13
N ALA A 416 -39.78 48.00 -13.06
CA ALA A 416 -40.24 49.33 -12.63
C ALA A 416 -40.67 49.19 -11.17
#